data_AF-A0A7H1J8Y3-F1
#
_entry.id   AF-A0A7H1J8Y3-F1
#
_cell.length_a   1.000
_cell.length_b   1.000
_cell.length_c   1.000
_cell.angle_alpha   90.00
_cell.angle_beta   90.00
_cell.angle_gamma   90.00
#
_symmetry.space_group_name_H-M   'P 1'
#
loop_
_entity.id
_entity.type
_entity.pdbx_description
1 polymer ?
#
loop_
_entity_poly.entity_id
_entity_poly.type
_entity_poly.pdbx_seq_one_letter_code
_entity_poly.pdbx_strand_id
1 'polypeptide(L)'
;MLGNDVFGWLYDNLEDAYQSGEDYIKQQAQTVADSVTASVEWIWEALQGDFNEDMTTGQIAANAVLGLIPVVDQILDCRDVVANCKQINKDKTDTWAWVALCLTLIGLIPTLGSAVKGVLKILFLYLRKAGGDVAKVITPALRPIFAFLSDPKVKKILGNKGPKEVLLEVSIKLNELAGSINTQQLLGLFDQAIQTYRSVASKIGRIAPNSVQTWLRDSNRILQEVRDSADEMIESVVGMVQDTLKKSADEIKHQADELDDAYKALPDGKVVHELDSSVTAINPKIIKMTNAEKGLYGEILSDNLMINNGFKNLLPEDRQIRKMTDTPRGRGIDGIYENTNPPPPYVVTETKYRTASGKYIDGDGVARDSMLNNTKGSPGMPAAKQMSDGWIRPRLDQELSLKESKKVQVNGYERWLMIVDDSGKVVNITKLDEAANSINEVIL
;
A
#
# COMPACT_ATOMS: atom_id res chain seq x y z
N MET A 1 0.79 26.71 -11.44
CA MET A 1 2.16 26.16 -11.40
C MET A 1 2.89 26.37 -10.06
N LEU A 2 2.26 27.01 -9.04
CA LEU A 2 2.91 27.33 -7.75
C LEU A 2 2.64 26.31 -6.63
N GLY A 3 1.62 25.44 -6.77
CA GLY A 3 1.26 24.46 -5.72
C GLY A 3 2.33 23.39 -5.46
N ASN A 4 3.01 22.89 -6.51
CA ASN A 4 4.05 21.86 -6.37
C ASN A 4 5.26 22.34 -5.56
N ASP A 5 5.59 23.63 -5.60
CA ASP A 5 6.77 24.16 -4.90
C ASP A 5 6.54 24.26 -3.39
N VAL A 6 5.31 24.59 -2.97
CA VAL A 6 4.90 24.60 -1.56
C VAL A 6 4.80 23.17 -1.00
N PHE A 7 4.29 22.22 -1.78
CA PHE A 7 4.27 20.80 -1.40
C PHE A 7 5.66 20.21 -1.29
N GLY A 8 6.51 20.47 -2.29
CA GLY A 8 7.92 20.08 -2.25
C GLY A 8 8.58 20.64 -1.01
N TRP A 9 8.41 21.94 -0.73
CA TRP A 9 8.97 22.56 0.46
C TRP A 9 8.42 22.00 1.77
N LEU A 10 7.10 21.88 1.95
CA LEU A 10 6.49 21.33 3.17
C LEU A 10 6.88 19.87 3.40
N TYR A 11 6.92 19.08 2.32
CA TYR A 11 7.41 17.72 2.37
C TYR A 11 8.88 17.74 2.76
N ASP A 12 9.74 18.51 2.10
CA ASP A 12 11.20 18.58 2.33
C ASP A 12 11.56 19.06 3.74
N ASN A 13 10.69 19.86 4.36
CA ASN A 13 10.83 20.34 5.73
C ASN A 13 9.89 19.61 6.71
N LEU A 14 9.37 18.42 6.38
CA LEU A 14 8.38 17.69 7.18
C LEU A 14 8.84 17.48 8.62
N GLU A 15 10.11 17.13 8.83
CA GLU A 15 10.68 16.86 10.15
C GLU A 15 10.74 18.12 11.02
N ASP A 16 11.22 19.23 10.46
CA ASP A 16 11.29 20.52 11.17
C ASP A 16 9.89 21.07 11.46
N ALA A 17 8.97 20.94 10.50
CA ALA A 17 7.56 21.30 10.64
C ALA A 17 6.82 20.41 11.66
N TYR A 18 7.22 19.14 11.78
CA TYR A 18 6.70 18.19 12.74
C TYR A 18 7.18 18.47 14.17
N GLN A 19 8.48 18.75 14.35
CA GLN A 19 9.07 18.94 15.69
C GLN A 19 8.83 20.34 16.27
N SER A 20 8.74 21.37 15.43
CA SER A 20 8.82 22.77 15.89
C SER A 20 7.46 23.44 16.15
N GLY A 21 6.34 22.74 15.92
CA GLY A 21 4.98 23.22 16.21
C GLY A 21 4.51 24.41 15.36
N GLU A 22 3.32 24.95 15.66
CA GLU A 22 2.68 26.02 14.87
C GLU A 22 3.53 27.28 14.70
N ASP A 23 4.41 27.57 15.67
CA ASP A 23 5.11 28.87 15.73
C ASP A 23 6.30 28.94 14.78
N TYR A 24 6.96 27.81 14.48
CA TYR A 24 8.01 27.74 13.46
C TYR A 24 7.45 27.87 12.04
N ILE A 25 6.30 27.27 11.75
CA ILE A 25 5.61 27.43 10.47
C ILE A 25 5.12 28.86 10.31
N LYS A 26 4.59 29.51 11.37
CA LYS A 26 4.24 30.94 11.33
C LYS A 26 5.46 31.80 11.01
N GLN A 27 6.61 31.53 11.63
CA GLN A 27 7.85 32.30 11.44
C GLN A 27 8.45 32.09 10.04
N GLN A 28 8.46 30.85 9.53
CA GLN A 28 8.91 30.55 8.17
C GLN A 28 7.91 31.02 7.11
N ALA A 29 6.60 30.89 7.32
CA ALA A 29 5.57 31.47 6.46
C ALA A 29 5.64 33.01 6.41
N GLN A 30 6.11 33.65 7.49
CA GLN A 30 6.44 35.08 7.50
C GLN A 30 7.67 35.41 6.64
N THR A 31 8.57 34.43 6.43
CA THR A 31 9.79 34.57 5.60
C THR A 31 9.52 34.19 4.14
N VAL A 32 8.54 33.31 3.90
CA VAL A 32 7.94 32.97 2.60
C VAL A 32 6.69 33.85 2.33
N ALA A 33 6.71 35.10 2.79
CA ALA A 33 5.55 36.00 2.79
C ALA A 33 5.10 36.50 1.40
N ASP A 34 5.80 36.15 0.32
CA ASP A 34 5.39 36.49 -1.05
C ASP A 34 4.67 35.33 -1.77
N SER A 35 4.54 34.14 -1.16
CA SER A 35 3.83 32.97 -1.73
C SER A 35 2.44 32.69 -1.11
N VAL A 36 2.00 33.55 -0.20
CA VAL A 36 0.80 33.37 0.62
C VAL A 36 -0.49 33.27 -0.23
N THR A 37 -0.55 33.97 -1.36
CA THR A 37 -1.70 33.91 -2.30
C THR A 37 -1.78 32.57 -3.03
N ALA A 38 -0.64 31.98 -3.44
CA ALA A 38 -0.60 30.66 -4.08
C ALA A 38 -0.83 29.52 -3.08
N SER A 39 -0.41 29.71 -1.82
CA SER A 39 -0.69 28.80 -0.71
C SER A 39 -2.19 28.76 -0.38
N VAL A 40 -2.89 29.89 -0.54
CA VAL A 40 -4.34 29.96 -0.35
C VAL A 40 -5.10 29.39 -1.53
N GLU A 41 -4.64 29.62 -2.78
CA GLU A 41 -5.28 29.07 -3.99
C GLU A 41 -5.30 27.54 -4.02
N TRP A 42 -4.26 26.84 -3.56
CA TRP A 42 -4.30 25.35 -3.51
C TRP A 42 -5.12 24.82 -2.32
N ILE A 43 -5.03 25.43 -1.13
CA ILE A 43 -5.91 25.11 0.01
C ILE A 43 -7.36 25.24 -0.47
N TRP A 44 -7.59 26.25 -1.29
CA TRP A 44 -8.86 26.57 -1.89
C TRP A 44 -9.30 25.56 -2.97
N GLU A 45 -8.41 25.16 -3.90
CA GLU A 45 -8.65 24.09 -4.88
C GLU A 45 -8.87 22.72 -4.20
N ALA A 46 -8.17 22.42 -3.10
CA ALA A 46 -8.36 21.20 -2.30
C ALA A 46 -9.65 21.23 -1.47
N LEU A 47 -10.12 22.41 -1.04
CA LEU A 47 -11.41 22.61 -0.35
C LEU A 47 -12.60 22.61 -1.32
N GLN A 48 -12.41 23.09 -2.56
CA GLN A 48 -13.46 23.17 -3.58
C GLN A 48 -13.57 21.96 -4.50
N GLY A 49 -12.44 21.37 -4.91
CA GLY A 49 -12.33 20.63 -6.17
C GLY A 49 -11.96 19.16 -6.06
N ASP A 50 -11.15 18.73 -5.09
CA ASP A 50 -10.62 17.35 -5.11
C ASP A 50 -11.48 16.37 -4.29
N PHE A 51 -12.79 16.38 -4.55
CA PHE A 51 -13.66 15.23 -4.31
C PHE A 51 -13.37 14.15 -5.36
N ASN A 52 -12.10 13.82 -5.56
CA ASN A 52 -11.74 12.69 -6.39
C ASN A 52 -12.06 11.42 -5.59
N GLU A 53 -13.24 10.86 -5.85
CA GLU A 53 -13.63 9.57 -5.29
C GLU A 53 -12.63 8.45 -5.70
N ASP A 54 -11.85 8.69 -6.76
CA ASP A 54 -10.84 7.80 -7.36
C ASP A 54 -9.39 8.23 -7.08
N MET A 55 -9.11 8.78 -5.89
CA MET A 55 -7.73 9.02 -5.47
C MET A 55 -6.88 7.74 -5.54
N THR A 56 -5.70 7.85 -6.18
CA THR A 56 -4.74 6.74 -6.22
C THR A 56 -4.16 6.46 -4.83
N THR A 57 -3.66 5.25 -4.62
CA THR A 57 -2.97 4.84 -3.37
C THR A 57 -1.87 5.83 -2.96
N GLY A 58 -1.06 6.29 -3.92
CA GLY A 58 0.03 7.24 -3.67
C GLY A 58 -0.47 8.60 -3.20
N GLN A 59 -1.58 9.08 -3.76
CA GLN A 59 -2.20 10.34 -3.33
C GLN A 59 -2.82 10.23 -1.93
N ILE A 60 -3.46 9.10 -1.60
CA ILE A 60 -4.00 8.87 -0.26
C ILE A 60 -2.88 8.85 0.78
N ALA A 61 -1.79 8.13 0.49
CA ALA A 61 -0.63 8.07 1.37
C ALA A 61 0.04 9.45 1.50
N ALA A 62 0.23 10.18 0.40
CA ALA A 62 0.80 11.53 0.42
C ALA A 62 -0.04 12.51 1.26
N ASN A 63 -1.38 12.46 1.15
CA ASN A 63 -2.26 13.26 1.98
C ASN A 63 -2.14 12.90 3.48
N ALA A 64 -1.94 11.63 3.80
CA ALA A 64 -1.68 11.19 5.18
C ALA A 64 -0.32 11.70 5.70
N VAL A 65 0.72 11.71 4.86
CA VAL A 65 2.04 12.30 5.20
C VAL A 65 1.91 13.81 5.47
N LEU A 66 1.20 14.54 4.60
CA LEU A 66 0.97 15.98 4.78
C LEU A 66 0.13 16.29 6.02
N GLY A 67 -0.80 15.41 6.38
CA GLY A 67 -1.57 15.48 7.61
C GLY A 67 -0.74 15.29 8.89
N LEU A 68 0.56 15.01 8.80
CA LEU A 68 1.46 15.06 9.96
C LEU A 68 1.90 16.48 10.32
N ILE A 69 1.72 17.45 9.42
CA ILE A 69 2.06 18.86 9.64
C ILE A 69 0.85 19.55 10.32
N PRO A 70 0.97 20.08 11.55
CA PRO A 70 -0.18 20.56 12.32
C PRO A 70 -1.09 21.57 11.61
N VAL A 71 -0.52 22.53 10.87
CA VAL A 71 -1.31 23.54 10.16
C VAL A 71 -2.04 22.95 8.96
N VAL A 72 -1.41 22.02 8.23
CA VAL A 72 -2.01 21.34 7.08
C VAL A 72 -3.08 20.36 7.55
N ASP A 73 -2.80 19.65 8.64
CA ASP A 73 -3.72 18.75 9.33
C ASP A 73 -5.05 19.44 9.67
N GLN A 74 -5.01 20.63 10.29
CA GLN A 74 -6.21 21.42 10.60
C GLN A 74 -7.05 21.75 9.35
N ILE A 75 -6.40 22.06 8.23
CA ILE A 75 -7.09 22.39 6.97
C ILE A 75 -7.74 21.15 6.35
N LEU A 76 -7.02 20.03 6.31
CA LEU A 76 -7.53 18.74 5.83
C LEU A 76 -8.71 18.26 6.68
N ASP A 77 -8.62 18.45 7.99
CA ASP A 77 -9.68 18.12 8.95
C ASP A 77 -10.93 18.98 8.70
N CYS A 78 -10.76 20.30 8.48
CA CYS A 78 -11.85 21.19 8.11
C CYS A 78 -12.55 20.76 6.82
N ARG A 79 -11.77 20.40 5.79
CA ARG A 79 -12.28 19.90 4.51
C ARG A 79 -13.16 18.67 4.73
N ASP A 80 -12.65 17.68 5.45
CA ASP A 80 -13.33 16.41 5.68
C ASP A 80 -14.63 16.58 6.47
N VAL A 81 -14.66 17.46 7.48
CA VAL A 81 -15.89 17.74 8.25
C VAL A 81 -16.93 18.46 7.40
N VAL A 82 -16.52 19.47 6.61
CA VAL A 82 -17.42 20.17 5.68
C VAL A 82 -18.00 19.21 4.63
N ALA A 83 -17.20 18.28 4.11
CA ALA A 83 -17.64 17.26 3.17
C ALA A 83 -18.75 16.37 3.75
N ASN A 84 -18.53 15.82 4.95
CA ASN A 84 -19.54 14.98 5.61
C ASN A 84 -20.81 15.77 5.92
N CYS A 85 -20.69 17.02 6.40
CA CYS A 85 -21.85 17.86 6.67
C CYS A 85 -22.62 18.23 5.40
N LYS A 86 -21.94 18.46 4.28
CA LYS A 86 -22.59 18.65 2.97
C LYS A 86 -23.36 17.41 2.53
N GLN A 87 -22.82 16.22 2.75
CA GLN A 87 -23.49 14.97 2.43
C GLN A 87 -24.75 14.78 3.30
N ILE A 88 -24.64 14.98 4.61
CA ILE A 88 -25.79 14.95 5.55
C ILE A 88 -26.84 16.00 5.17
N ASN A 89 -26.42 17.19 4.74
CA ASN A 89 -27.39 18.24 4.39
C ASN A 89 -28.20 17.93 3.12
N LYS A 90 -27.77 16.97 2.29
CA LYS A 90 -28.58 16.46 1.16
C LYS A 90 -29.70 15.55 1.65
N ASP A 91 -29.42 14.70 2.63
CA ASP A 91 -30.37 13.81 3.27
C ASP A 91 -30.00 13.62 4.76
N LYS A 92 -30.70 14.33 5.65
CA LYS A 92 -30.45 14.27 7.09
C LYS A 92 -30.83 12.92 7.71
N THR A 93 -31.60 12.10 6.99
CA THR A 93 -32.03 10.78 7.47
C THR A 93 -31.05 9.66 7.12
N ASP A 94 -30.02 9.96 6.32
CA ASP A 94 -28.96 9.01 5.97
C ASP A 94 -28.13 8.66 7.21
N THR A 95 -28.48 7.54 7.83
CA THR A 95 -27.82 7.00 9.03
C THR A 95 -26.32 6.83 8.81
N TRP A 96 -25.90 6.37 7.63
CA TRP A 96 -24.49 6.12 7.36
C TRP A 96 -23.69 7.42 7.20
N ALA A 97 -24.29 8.47 6.63
CA ALA A 97 -23.66 9.79 6.57
C ALA A 97 -23.32 10.34 7.97
N TRP A 98 -24.17 10.08 8.97
CA TRP A 98 -23.89 10.42 10.37
C TRP A 98 -22.80 9.54 11.00
N VAL A 99 -22.78 8.24 10.70
CA VAL A 99 -21.66 7.36 11.11
C VAL A 99 -20.34 7.85 10.50
N ALA A 100 -20.35 8.23 9.22
CA ALA A 100 -19.19 8.76 8.50
C ALA A 100 -18.68 10.08 9.11
N LEU A 101 -19.59 10.98 9.51
CA LEU A 101 -19.23 12.17 10.29
C LEU A 101 -18.56 11.78 11.62
N CYS A 102 -19.14 10.85 12.38
CA CYS A 102 -18.56 10.42 13.66
C CYS A 102 -17.15 9.83 13.51
N LEU A 103 -16.92 8.97 12.50
CA LEU A 103 -15.59 8.43 12.19
C LEU A 103 -14.61 9.55 11.81
N THR A 104 -15.07 10.56 11.07
CA THR A 104 -14.27 11.74 10.74
C THR A 104 -13.85 12.49 12.00
N LEU A 105 -14.78 12.75 12.92
CA LEU A 105 -14.53 13.45 14.19
C LEU A 105 -13.55 12.70 15.09
N ILE A 106 -13.64 11.37 15.16
CA ILE A 106 -12.70 10.53 15.90
C ILE A 106 -11.29 10.65 15.31
N GLY A 107 -11.16 10.74 13.99
CA GLY A 107 -9.87 10.94 13.30
C GLY A 107 -9.19 12.29 13.63
N LEU A 108 -9.91 13.24 14.23
CA LEU A 108 -9.39 14.56 14.61
C LEU A 108 -8.72 14.56 15.99
N ILE A 109 -8.88 13.50 16.80
CA ILE A 109 -8.36 13.45 18.17
C ILE A 109 -6.83 13.59 18.16
N PRO A 110 -6.25 14.67 18.73
CA PRO A 110 -4.81 14.95 18.59
C PRO A 110 -3.90 13.98 19.35
N THR A 111 -4.41 13.33 20.40
CA THR A 111 -3.62 12.53 21.36
C THR A 111 -3.27 11.12 20.88
N LEU A 112 -3.65 10.74 19.65
CA LEU A 112 -3.52 9.37 19.16
C LEU A 112 -2.09 9.00 18.69
N GLY A 113 -1.15 9.94 18.67
CA GLY A 113 0.19 9.72 18.10
C GLY A 113 0.17 9.81 16.57
N SER A 114 1.17 10.48 15.98
CA SER A 114 1.07 11.01 14.62
C SER A 114 0.98 9.92 13.53
N ALA A 115 1.71 8.80 13.70
CA ALA A 115 1.64 7.69 12.75
C ALA A 115 0.34 6.87 12.86
N VAL A 116 -0.10 6.60 14.10
CA VAL A 116 -1.41 5.98 14.36
C VAL A 116 -2.52 6.84 13.77
N LYS A 117 -2.45 8.17 13.96
CA LYS A 117 -3.38 9.12 13.35
C LYS A 117 -3.38 9.02 11.82
N GLY A 118 -2.20 8.94 11.18
CA GLY A 118 -2.08 8.73 9.75
C GLY A 118 -2.77 7.44 9.26
N VAL A 119 -2.53 6.32 9.97
CA VAL A 119 -3.18 5.03 9.66
C VAL A 119 -4.70 5.12 9.84
N LEU A 120 -5.18 5.70 10.95
CA LEU A 120 -6.60 5.88 11.24
C LEU A 120 -7.29 6.76 10.20
N LYS A 121 -6.64 7.84 9.73
CA LYS A 121 -7.18 8.70 8.67
C LYS A 121 -7.41 7.92 7.37
N ILE A 122 -6.44 7.10 6.97
CA ILE A 122 -6.57 6.25 5.79
C ILE A 122 -7.68 5.22 6.00
N LEU A 123 -7.70 4.55 7.15
CA LEU A 123 -8.71 3.54 7.47
C LEU A 123 -10.14 4.13 7.46
N PHE A 124 -10.34 5.27 8.11
CA PHE A 124 -11.63 5.95 8.16
C PHE A 124 -12.06 6.48 6.79
N LEU A 125 -11.14 6.91 5.94
CA LEU A 125 -11.47 7.25 4.54
C LEU A 125 -12.14 6.06 3.82
N TYR A 126 -11.60 4.86 3.96
CA TYR A 126 -12.16 3.67 3.31
C TYR A 126 -13.47 3.23 3.95
N LEU A 127 -13.57 3.24 5.29
CA LEU A 127 -14.82 2.92 6.00
C LEU A 127 -15.97 3.83 5.58
N ARG A 128 -15.71 5.15 5.50
CA ARG A 128 -16.71 6.14 5.05
C ARG A 128 -17.23 5.84 3.65
N LYS A 129 -16.35 5.46 2.71
CA LYS A 129 -16.69 5.16 1.31
C LYS A 129 -17.52 3.87 1.13
N ALA A 130 -17.39 2.89 2.00
CA ALA A 130 -17.96 1.56 1.77
C ALA A 130 -19.20 1.23 2.62
N GLY A 131 -19.85 2.21 3.25
CA GLY A 131 -21.06 1.93 4.02
C GLY A 131 -20.82 1.14 5.32
N GLY A 132 -19.57 1.05 5.80
CA GLY A 132 -19.24 0.38 7.07
C GLY A 132 -18.95 -1.11 6.99
N ASP A 133 -18.81 -1.66 5.78
CA ASP A 133 -18.42 -3.06 5.58
C ASP A 133 -16.92 -3.26 5.88
N VAL A 134 -16.58 -3.38 7.16
CA VAL A 134 -15.20 -3.49 7.69
C VAL A 134 -14.39 -4.56 6.94
N ALA A 135 -14.96 -5.74 6.71
CA ALA A 135 -14.28 -6.85 6.07
C ALA A 135 -13.88 -6.54 4.61
N LYS A 136 -14.70 -5.75 3.90
CA LYS A 136 -14.39 -5.34 2.51
C LYS A 136 -13.41 -4.18 2.42
N VAL A 137 -13.22 -3.40 3.48
CA VAL A 137 -12.43 -2.16 3.42
C VAL A 137 -11.04 -2.25 4.01
N ILE A 138 -10.83 -3.10 5.01
CA ILE A 138 -9.55 -3.16 5.71
C ILE A 138 -8.45 -3.57 4.74
N THR A 139 -8.68 -4.63 3.99
CA THR A 139 -7.75 -5.16 2.99
C THR A 139 -7.36 -4.10 1.93
N PRO A 140 -8.29 -3.40 1.25
CA PRO A 140 -7.93 -2.26 0.38
C PRO A 140 -7.21 -1.11 1.08
N ALA A 141 -7.54 -0.81 2.34
CA ALA A 141 -6.93 0.27 3.11
C ALA A 141 -5.47 -0.04 3.52
N LEU A 142 -5.10 -1.32 3.68
CA LEU A 142 -3.74 -1.72 4.02
C LEU A 142 -2.71 -1.24 2.99
N ARG A 143 -3.07 -1.18 1.71
CA ARG A 143 -2.14 -0.75 0.65
C ARG A 143 -1.66 0.70 0.84
N PRO A 144 -2.54 1.72 0.94
CA PRO A 144 -2.10 3.07 1.27
C PRO A 144 -1.52 3.19 2.68
N ILE A 145 -1.96 2.37 3.65
CA ILE A 145 -1.35 2.33 4.99
C ILE A 145 0.13 1.92 4.92
N PHE A 146 0.46 0.82 4.23
CA PHE A 146 1.85 0.41 4.07
C PHE A 146 2.67 1.39 3.23
N ALA A 147 2.07 2.01 2.22
CA ALA A 147 2.73 3.09 1.47
C ALA A 147 3.09 4.28 2.39
N PHE A 148 2.16 4.69 3.26
CA PHE A 148 2.39 5.73 4.27
C PHE A 148 3.47 5.31 5.27
N LEU A 149 3.40 4.11 5.84
CA LEU A 149 4.40 3.61 6.80
C LEU A 149 5.78 3.38 6.18
N SER A 150 5.83 3.16 4.86
CA SER A 150 7.07 2.96 4.12
C SER A 150 7.76 4.25 3.71
N ASP A 151 7.07 5.39 3.80
CA ASP A 151 7.61 6.70 3.45
C ASP A 151 8.86 7.01 4.28
N PRO A 152 9.98 7.42 3.67
CA PRO A 152 11.24 7.66 4.38
C PRO A 152 11.11 8.67 5.53
N LYS A 153 10.25 9.69 5.39
CA LYS A 153 10.05 10.72 6.41
C LYS A 153 9.17 10.20 7.54
N VAL A 154 8.16 9.39 7.21
CA VAL A 154 7.34 8.68 8.21
C VAL A 154 8.18 7.68 9.00
N LYS A 155 9.07 6.91 8.36
CA LYS A 155 10.03 6.03 9.05
C LYS A 155 10.91 6.80 10.02
N LYS A 156 11.38 7.99 9.64
CA LYS A 156 12.19 8.85 10.51
C LYS A 156 11.43 9.30 11.75
N ILE A 157 10.14 9.63 11.61
CA ILE A 157 9.23 9.97 12.72
C ILE A 157 8.93 8.74 13.60
N LEU A 158 8.77 7.56 12.99
CA LEU A 158 8.49 6.29 13.66
C LEU A 158 9.69 5.70 14.42
N GLY A 159 10.92 6.09 14.04
CA GLY A 159 12.14 5.50 14.55
C GLY A 159 12.22 4.01 14.20
N ASN A 160 12.42 3.16 15.20
CA ASN A 160 12.60 1.71 15.02
C ASN A 160 11.29 0.93 14.90
N LYS A 161 10.12 1.59 14.98
CA LYS A 161 8.83 0.88 14.94
C LYS A 161 8.54 0.31 13.54
N GLY A 162 8.35 -1.00 13.47
CA GLY A 162 7.94 -1.69 12.24
C GLY A 162 6.43 -1.55 11.95
N PRO A 163 5.98 -1.83 10.71
CA PRO A 163 4.56 -1.74 10.35
C PRO A 163 3.62 -2.55 11.24
N LYS A 164 4.03 -3.76 11.65
CA LYS A 164 3.26 -4.61 12.56
C LYS A 164 3.01 -3.93 13.91
N GLU A 165 4.05 -3.36 14.52
CA GLU A 165 3.95 -2.69 15.80
C GLU A 165 2.97 -1.51 15.73
N VAL A 166 3.01 -0.74 14.63
CA VAL A 166 2.09 0.37 14.40
C VAL A 166 0.65 -0.12 14.22
N LEU A 167 0.42 -1.21 13.47
CA LEU A 167 -0.91 -1.78 13.30
C LEU A 167 -1.48 -2.34 14.62
N LEU A 168 -0.65 -2.99 15.44
CA LEU A 168 -1.05 -3.44 16.78
C LEU A 168 -1.43 -2.24 17.66
N GLU A 169 -0.64 -1.16 17.63
CA GLU A 169 -0.96 0.07 18.35
C GLU A 169 -2.29 0.69 17.88
N VAL A 170 -2.53 0.70 16.56
CA VAL A 170 -3.82 1.13 15.97
C VAL A 170 -4.97 0.25 16.46
N SER A 171 -4.81 -1.07 16.50
CA SER A 171 -5.84 -1.98 17.00
C SER A 171 -6.21 -1.72 18.46
N ILE A 172 -5.21 -1.43 19.30
CA ILE A 172 -5.42 -1.07 20.71
C ILE A 172 -6.17 0.24 20.80
N LYS A 173 -5.75 1.26 20.04
CA LYS A 173 -6.39 2.59 20.04
C LYS A 173 -7.83 2.55 19.53
N LEU A 174 -8.12 1.75 18.51
CA LEU A 174 -9.50 1.55 18.04
C LEU A 174 -10.39 0.91 19.12
N ASN A 175 -9.88 -0.08 19.86
CA ASN A 175 -10.61 -0.69 20.98
C ASN A 175 -10.81 0.29 22.14
N GLU A 176 -9.79 1.08 22.50
CA GLU A 176 -9.91 2.14 23.51
C GLU A 176 -10.96 3.18 23.11
N LEU A 177 -10.96 3.61 21.84
CA LEU A 177 -11.95 4.54 21.30
C LEU A 177 -13.35 3.93 21.32
N ALA A 178 -13.51 2.67 20.91
CA ALA A 178 -14.79 1.97 20.93
C ALA A 178 -15.39 1.89 22.34
N GLY A 179 -14.55 1.66 23.35
CA GLY A 179 -15.00 1.58 24.75
C GLY A 179 -15.22 2.93 25.43
N SER A 180 -14.59 3.99 24.94
CA SER A 180 -14.64 5.31 25.58
C SER A 180 -15.63 6.26 24.92
N ILE A 181 -15.85 6.17 23.60
CA ILE A 181 -16.64 7.14 22.83
C ILE A 181 -18.13 7.05 23.15
N ASN A 182 -18.76 8.20 23.36
CA ASN A 182 -20.21 8.37 23.55
C ASN A 182 -20.72 9.63 22.84
N THR A 183 -22.05 9.81 22.84
CA THR A 183 -22.73 10.95 22.19
C THR A 183 -22.12 12.30 22.59
N GLN A 184 -21.90 12.52 23.88
CA GLN A 184 -21.40 13.80 24.38
C GLN A 184 -19.98 14.10 23.92
N GLN A 185 -19.11 13.08 23.86
CA GLN A 185 -17.76 13.26 23.33
C GLN A 185 -17.75 13.53 21.84
N LEU A 186 -18.61 12.85 21.05
CA LEU A 186 -18.72 13.10 19.62
C LEU A 186 -19.26 14.51 19.34
N LEU A 187 -20.27 14.97 20.08
CA LEU A 187 -20.75 16.36 20.01
C LEU A 187 -19.64 17.35 20.38
N GLY A 188 -18.89 17.08 21.45
CA GLY A 188 -17.75 17.92 21.84
C GLY A 188 -16.65 17.98 20.77
N LEU A 189 -16.33 16.86 20.12
CA LEU A 189 -15.40 16.84 18.98
C LEU A 189 -15.95 17.62 17.80
N PHE A 190 -17.25 17.55 17.54
CA PHE A 190 -17.88 18.33 16.47
C PHE A 190 -17.82 19.83 16.75
N ASP A 191 -18.10 20.25 17.99
CA ASP A 191 -18.00 21.64 18.41
C ASP A 191 -16.58 22.17 18.28
N GLN A 192 -15.57 21.37 18.65
CA GLN A 192 -14.16 21.71 18.43
C GLN A 192 -13.83 21.84 16.94
N ALA A 193 -14.29 20.91 16.10
CA ALA A 193 -14.06 20.97 14.65
C ALA A 193 -14.67 22.24 14.02
N ILE A 194 -15.87 22.64 14.45
CA ILE A 194 -16.53 23.87 14.00
C ILE A 194 -15.72 25.11 14.43
N GLN A 195 -15.18 25.12 15.65
CA GLN A 195 -14.34 26.22 16.14
C GLN A 195 -13.03 26.32 15.34
N THR A 196 -12.37 25.19 15.10
CA THR A 196 -11.17 25.12 14.24
C THR A 196 -11.48 25.63 12.84
N TYR A 197 -12.59 25.19 12.24
CA TYR A 197 -13.05 25.68 10.95
C TYR A 197 -13.21 27.19 10.94
N ARG A 198 -13.89 27.79 11.93
CA ARG A 198 -14.05 29.25 12.03
C ARG A 198 -12.71 29.97 12.17
N SER A 199 -11.77 29.42 12.95
CA SER A 199 -10.44 29.99 13.06
C SER A 199 -9.72 29.98 11.71
N VAL A 200 -9.72 28.85 11.00
CA VAL A 200 -9.10 28.72 9.68
C VAL A 200 -9.77 29.65 8.67
N ALA A 201 -11.10 29.64 8.60
CA ALA A 201 -11.89 30.49 7.72
C ALA A 201 -11.63 31.99 7.96
N SER A 202 -11.47 32.41 9.21
CA SER A 202 -11.18 33.82 9.54
C SER A 202 -9.79 34.27 9.07
N LYS A 203 -8.80 33.38 9.12
CA LYS A 203 -7.43 33.64 8.64
C LYS A 203 -7.41 33.71 7.12
N ILE A 204 -8.03 32.74 6.45
CA ILE A 204 -8.09 32.66 4.98
C ILE A 204 -8.93 33.80 4.40
N GLY A 205 -10.09 34.09 4.99
CA GLY A 205 -11.03 35.09 4.47
C GLY A 205 -10.46 36.51 4.34
N ARG A 206 -9.39 36.84 5.09
CA ARG A 206 -8.71 38.15 5.02
C ARG A 206 -7.97 38.39 3.70
N ILE A 207 -7.56 37.32 3.04
CA ILE A 207 -6.68 37.35 1.87
C ILE A 207 -7.29 36.65 0.65
N ALA A 208 -8.49 36.07 0.80
CA ALA A 208 -9.12 35.27 -0.23
C ALA A 208 -10.12 36.05 -1.10
N PRO A 209 -10.30 35.67 -2.39
CA PRO A 209 -11.28 36.30 -3.27
C PRO A 209 -12.74 36.12 -2.81
N ASN A 210 -13.66 36.93 -3.36
CA ASN A 210 -15.07 36.96 -2.94
C ASN A 210 -15.80 35.61 -3.06
N SER A 211 -15.46 34.81 -4.08
CA SER A 211 -15.98 33.45 -4.25
C SER A 211 -15.63 32.55 -3.06
N VAL A 212 -14.42 32.71 -2.53
CA VAL A 212 -13.91 31.98 -1.37
C VAL A 212 -14.61 32.36 -0.09
N GLN A 213 -14.71 33.66 0.13
CA GLN A 213 -15.40 34.17 1.30
C GLN A 213 -16.86 33.71 1.34
N THR A 214 -17.52 33.65 0.18
CA THR A 214 -18.90 33.16 0.05
C THR A 214 -19.00 31.69 0.47
N TRP A 215 -18.19 30.82 -0.12
CA TRP A 215 -18.17 29.40 0.25
C TRP A 215 -17.78 29.16 1.70
N LEU A 216 -16.87 29.96 2.27
CA LEU A 216 -16.49 29.84 3.68
C LEU A 216 -17.68 30.13 4.60
N ARG A 217 -18.50 31.13 4.24
CA ARG A 217 -19.75 31.43 4.93
C ARG A 217 -20.79 30.33 4.73
N ASP A 218 -20.95 29.85 3.50
CA ASP A 218 -21.91 28.78 3.18
C ASP A 218 -21.57 27.47 3.91
N SER A 219 -20.29 27.10 3.93
CA SER A 219 -19.83 25.91 4.64
C SER A 219 -19.98 26.07 6.15
N ASN A 220 -19.75 27.26 6.72
CA ASN A 220 -20.07 27.52 8.13
C ASN A 220 -21.57 27.36 8.41
N ARG A 221 -22.44 27.85 7.51
CA ARG A 221 -23.90 27.69 7.63
C ARG A 221 -24.28 26.20 7.66
N ILE A 222 -23.78 25.42 6.71
CA ILE A 222 -24.04 23.97 6.65
C ILE A 222 -23.55 23.25 7.91
N LEU A 223 -22.37 23.60 8.42
CA LEU A 223 -21.85 23.05 9.67
C LEU A 223 -22.80 23.31 10.85
N GLN A 224 -23.37 24.52 10.95
CA GLN A 224 -24.37 24.82 11.98
C GLN A 224 -25.66 24.03 11.78
N GLU A 225 -26.20 24.00 10.55
CA GLU A 225 -27.46 23.30 10.25
C GLU A 225 -27.39 21.79 10.54
N VAL A 226 -26.22 21.18 10.37
CA VAL A 226 -25.97 19.78 10.74
C VAL A 226 -25.79 19.65 12.25
N ARG A 227 -25.05 20.57 12.88
CA ARG A 227 -24.85 20.57 14.34
C ARG A 227 -26.16 20.69 15.12
N ASP A 228 -27.12 21.47 14.61
CA ASP A 228 -28.45 21.64 15.22
C ASP A 228 -29.27 20.34 15.27
N SER A 229 -28.97 19.38 14.39
CA SER A 229 -29.61 18.06 14.34
C SER A 229 -28.74 16.95 14.96
N ALA A 230 -27.52 17.28 15.42
CA ALA A 230 -26.53 16.28 15.76
C ALA A 230 -26.83 15.54 17.06
N ASP A 231 -27.47 16.18 18.05
CA ASP A 231 -27.74 15.56 19.36
C ASP A 231 -28.54 14.26 19.21
N GLU A 232 -29.70 14.32 18.54
CA GLU A 232 -30.57 13.17 18.29
C GLU A 232 -29.92 12.16 17.32
N MET A 233 -29.34 12.65 16.23
CA MET A 233 -28.82 11.76 15.18
C MET A 233 -27.56 11.01 15.64
N ILE A 234 -26.64 11.66 16.35
CA ILE A 234 -25.44 11.00 16.91
C ILE A 234 -25.84 9.99 17.98
N GLU A 235 -26.81 10.31 18.84
CA GLU A 235 -27.32 9.36 19.83
C GLU A 235 -27.85 8.09 19.16
N SER A 236 -28.55 8.22 18.02
CA SER A 236 -29.07 7.07 17.27
C SER A 236 -28.00 6.19 16.63
N VAL A 237 -26.80 6.72 16.32
CA VAL A 237 -25.76 5.98 15.57
C VAL A 237 -24.51 5.64 16.38
N VAL A 238 -24.35 6.15 17.60
CA VAL A 238 -23.13 5.96 18.39
C VAL A 238 -22.78 4.48 18.62
N GLY A 239 -23.80 3.62 18.80
CA GLY A 239 -23.58 2.17 18.90
C GLY A 239 -23.00 1.57 17.62
N MET A 240 -23.44 2.01 16.43
CA MET A 240 -22.88 1.56 15.15
C MET A 240 -21.43 2.02 14.97
N VAL A 241 -21.10 3.22 15.46
CA VAL A 241 -19.72 3.73 15.46
C VAL A 241 -18.83 2.85 16.34
N GLN A 242 -19.26 2.56 17.57
CA GLN A 242 -18.54 1.69 18.51
C GLN A 242 -18.30 0.29 17.91
N ASP A 243 -19.34 -0.30 17.30
CA ASP A 243 -19.23 -1.61 16.63
C ASP A 243 -18.26 -1.57 15.44
N THR A 244 -18.29 -0.50 14.65
CA THR A 244 -17.39 -0.33 13.50
C THR A 244 -15.94 -0.21 13.96
N LEU A 245 -15.67 0.56 15.01
CA LEU A 245 -14.33 0.68 15.60
C LEU A 245 -13.84 -0.66 16.15
N LYS A 246 -14.68 -1.38 16.89
CA LYS A 246 -14.33 -2.69 17.46
C LYS A 246 -14.01 -3.72 16.39
N LYS A 247 -14.89 -3.86 15.38
CA LYS A 247 -14.65 -4.76 14.24
C LYS A 247 -13.38 -4.39 13.48
N SER A 248 -13.12 -3.09 13.31
CA SER A 248 -11.89 -2.62 12.66
C SER A 248 -10.66 -2.94 13.49
N ALA A 249 -10.75 -2.85 14.82
CA ALA A 249 -9.67 -3.24 15.72
C ALA A 249 -9.34 -4.73 15.59
N ASP A 250 -10.37 -5.58 15.61
CA ASP A 250 -10.21 -7.03 15.48
C ASP A 250 -9.58 -7.41 14.12
N GLU A 251 -10.05 -6.81 13.03
CA GLU A 251 -9.51 -7.07 11.69
C GLU A 251 -8.09 -6.51 11.51
N ILE A 252 -7.79 -5.28 11.95
CA ILE A 252 -6.42 -4.74 11.91
C ILE A 252 -5.47 -5.62 12.72
N LYS A 253 -5.91 -6.11 13.88
CA LYS A 253 -5.12 -7.02 14.70
C LYS A 253 -4.87 -8.34 13.95
N HIS A 254 -5.90 -8.93 13.35
CA HIS A 254 -5.75 -10.13 12.53
C HIS A 254 -4.73 -9.92 11.41
N GLN A 255 -4.83 -8.82 10.67
CA GLN A 255 -3.88 -8.48 9.60
C GLN A 255 -2.45 -8.25 10.14
N ALA A 256 -2.31 -7.69 11.34
CA ALA A 256 -1.02 -7.52 12.00
C ALA A 256 -0.41 -8.86 12.47
N ASP A 257 -1.23 -9.80 12.94
CA ASP A 257 -0.82 -11.14 13.33
C ASP A 257 -0.40 -11.96 12.09
N GLU A 258 -1.08 -11.80 10.95
CA GLU A 258 -0.71 -12.43 9.68
C GLU A 258 0.63 -11.91 9.11
N LEU A 259 1.09 -10.71 9.49
CA LEU A 259 2.42 -10.21 9.12
C LEU A 259 3.56 -11.05 9.70
N ASP A 260 3.35 -11.74 10.84
CA ASP A 260 4.33 -12.67 11.41
C ASP A 260 4.35 -14.02 10.68
N ASP A 261 3.19 -14.51 10.24
CA ASP A 261 3.08 -15.79 9.53
C ASP A 261 3.65 -15.73 8.10
N ALA A 262 4.00 -14.53 7.62
CA ALA A 262 4.87 -14.35 6.46
C ALA A 262 6.29 -14.93 6.69
N TYR A 263 6.74 -15.01 7.96
CA TYR A 263 8.07 -15.48 8.37
C TYR A 263 8.03 -16.37 9.62
N LYS A 264 7.60 -17.63 9.48
CA LYS A 264 8.20 -18.67 10.34
C LYS A 264 9.64 -18.88 9.88
N ALA A 265 10.57 -18.29 10.63
CA ALA A 265 11.99 -18.57 10.51
C ALA A 265 12.22 -20.09 10.51
N LEU A 266 12.98 -20.58 9.52
CA LEU A 266 13.61 -21.89 9.65
C LEU A 266 14.61 -21.78 10.82
N PRO A 267 14.64 -22.77 11.73
CA PRO A 267 15.62 -22.82 12.79
C PRO A 267 16.98 -23.14 12.14
N ASP A 268 17.79 -22.10 11.92
CA ASP A 268 19.27 -22.13 11.93
C ASP A 268 19.83 -20.96 11.10
N GLY A 269 20.01 -19.80 11.75
CA GLY A 269 21.10 -18.82 11.56
C GLY A 269 21.73 -18.51 10.19
N LYS A 270 21.10 -18.82 9.05
CA LYS A 270 21.60 -18.46 7.72
C LYS A 270 21.24 -17.00 7.41
N VAL A 271 22.19 -16.29 6.83
CA VAL A 271 22.05 -14.88 6.41
C VAL A 271 20.85 -14.76 5.48
N VAL A 272 19.82 -14.05 5.95
CA VAL A 272 18.62 -13.73 5.17
C VAL A 272 18.95 -12.53 4.29
N HIS A 273 18.96 -12.72 2.98
CA HIS A 273 18.83 -11.60 2.06
C HIS A 273 17.39 -11.12 2.14
N GLU A 274 17.17 -9.98 2.80
CA GLU A 274 15.87 -9.35 2.88
C GLU A 274 15.39 -8.90 1.50
N LEU A 275 14.12 -9.15 1.20
CA LEU A 275 13.47 -8.61 0.00
C LEU A 275 13.44 -7.08 0.10
N ASP A 276 13.60 -6.41 -1.03
CA ASP A 276 13.46 -4.95 -1.10
C ASP A 276 12.10 -4.52 -0.56
N SER A 277 12.07 -3.41 0.19
CA SER A 277 10.85 -2.90 0.82
C SER A 277 9.69 -2.63 -0.16
N SER A 278 10.00 -2.36 -1.43
CA SER A 278 8.99 -2.19 -2.50
C SER A 278 8.33 -3.50 -2.93
N VAL A 279 8.97 -4.64 -2.69
CA VAL A 279 8.50 -5.99 -3.01
C VAL A 279 7.72 -6.56 -1.82
N THR A 280 8.22 -6.35 -0.60
CA THR A 280 7.51 -6.76 0.63
C THR A 280 6.22 -5.97 0.86
N ALA A 281 6.12 -4.75 0.33
CA ALA A 281 4.88 -3.96 0.34
C ALA A 281 3.80 -4.46 -0.63
N ILE A 282 4.11 -5.42 -1.51
CA ILE A 282 3.15 -5.97 -2.47
C ILE A 282 2.43 -7.16 -1.84
N ASN A 283 1.14 -6.98 -1.53
CA ASN A 283 0.24 -8.09 -1.23
C ASN A 283 -0.51 -8.50 -2.51
N PRO A 284 -0.21 -9.66 -3.11
CA PRO A 284 -0.75 -10.04 -4.41
C PRO A 284 -2.24 -10.44 -4.40
N LYS A 285 -2.83 -10.72 -3.23
CA LYS A 285 -4.30 -10.82 -3.04
C LYS A 285 -5.02 -9.48 -3.17
N ILE A 286 -4.29 -8.37 -3.02
CA ILE A 286 -4.85 -7.01 -2.87
C ILE A 286 -4.50 -6.12 -4.07
N ILE A 287 -3.38 -6.39 -4.73
CA ILE A 287 -2.85 -5.58 -5.84
C ILE A 287 -3.08 -6.30 -7.17
N LYS A 288 -3.98 -5.78 -8.02
CA LYS A 288 -4.11 -6.21 -9.42
C LYS A 288 -2.87 -5.80 -10.21
N MET A 289 -1.89 -6.70 -10.28
CA MET A 289 -0.72 -6.60 -11.15
C MET A 289 -1.09 -6.98 -12.59
N THR A 290 -0.52 -6.27 -13.57
CA THR A 290 -0.52 -6.68 -14.98
C THR A 290 0.21 -8.02 -15.13
N ASN A 291 0.00 -8.71 -16.25
CA ASN A 291 0.70 -9.99 -16.50
C ASN A 291 2.23 -9.83 -16.52
N ALA A 292 2.73 -8.67 -16.92
CA ALA A 292 4.16 -8.36 -16.94
C ALA A 292 4.71 -8.13 -15.53
N GLU A 293 4.00 -7.36 -14.71
CA GLU A 293 4.37 -7.15 -13.30
C GLU A 293 4.28 -8.45 -12.48
N LYS A 294 3.30 -9.31 -12.76
CA LYS A 294 3.19 -10.65 -12.15
C LYS A 294 4.39 -11.54 -12.47
N GLY A 295 4.89 -11.46 -13.71
CA GLY A 295 6.11 -12.17 -14.13
C GLY A 295 7.32 -11.69 -13.34
N LEU A 296 7.56 -10.38 -13.35
CA LEU A 296 8.66 -9.75 -12.62
C LEU A 296 8.60 -9.99 -11.10
N TYR A 297 7.41 -9.90 -10.52
CA TYR A 297 7.19 -10.18 -9.10
C TYR A 297 7.51 -11.64 -8.75
N GLY A 298 7.08 -12.59 -9.58
CA GLY A 298 7.42 -13.99 -9.42
C GLY A 298 8.93 -14.23 -9.48
N GLU A 299 9.59 -13.64 -10.48
CA GLU A 299 11.05 -13.67 -10.67
C GLU A 299 11.81 -13.22 -9.42
N ILE A 300 11.44 -12.06 -8.85
CA ILE A 300 12.06 -11.51 -7.63
C ILE A 300 11.92 -12.48 -6.43
N LEU A 301 10.73 -13.04 -6.22
CA LEU A 301 10.49 -13.96 -5.11
C LEU A 301 11.25 -15.28 -5.28
N SER A 302 11.31 -15.82 -6.50
CA SER A 302 12.11 -17.00 -6.78
C SER A 302 13.61 -16.77 -6.59
N ASP A 303 14.13 -15.60 -7.03
CA ASP A 303 15.53 -15.24 -6.82
C ASP A 303 15.88 -15.17 -5.33
N ASN A 304 15.02 -14.52 -4.54
CA ASN A 304 15.22 -14.40 -3.11
C ASN A 304 15.22 -15.77 -2.40
N LEU A 305 14.27 -16.64 -2.75
CA LEU A 305 14.21 -17.99 -2.21
C LEU A 305 15.49 -18.77 -2.51
N MET A 306 15.95 -18.73 -3.76
CA MET A 306 17.15 -19.46 -4.19
C MET A 306 18.39 -18.94 -3.46
N ILE A 307 18.58 -17.63 -3.39
CA ILE A 307 19.72 -17.03 -2.67
C ILE A 307 19.73 -17.42 -1.19
N ASN A 308 18.57 -17.34 -0.52
CA ASN A 308 18.43 -17.71 0.89
C ASN A 308 18.65 -19.20 1.16
N ASN A 309 18.52 -20.05 0.12
CA ASN A 309 18.79 -21.48 0.19
C ASN A 309 20.19 -21.87 -0.34
N GLY A 310 21.11 -20.90 -0.46
CA GLY A 310 22.50 -21.17 -0.81
C GLY A 310 22.73 -21.40 -2.31
N PHE A 311 21.90 -20.81 -3.16
CA PHE A 311 22.12 -20.80 -4.61
C PHE A 311 22.65 -19.44 -5.07
N LYS A 312 23.66 -19.45 -5.93
CA LYS A 312 24.24 -18.24 -6.54
C LYS A 312 23.68 -18.02 -7.94
N ASN A 313 23.06 -16.87 -8.19
CA ASN A 313 22.54 -16.52 -9.52
C ASN A 313 23.69 -16.30 -10.52
N LEU A 314 23.57 -16.89 -11.72
CA LEU A 314 24.54 -16.85 -12.81
C LEU A 314 24.08 -15.99 -14.00
N LEU A 315 22.86 -15.45 -13.99
CA LEU A 315 22.40 -14.55 -15.04
C LEU A 315 23.29 -13.29 -15.12
N PRO A 316 23.28 -12.54 -16.22
CA PRO A 316 24.01 -11.27 -16.33
C PRO A 316 23.67 -10.29 -15.20
N GLU A 317 24.61 -9.42 -14.80
CA GLU A 317 24.43 -8.50 -13.65
C GLU A 317 23.19 -7.61 -13.79
N ASP A 318 22.83 -7.19 -15.00
CA ASP A 318 21.63 -6.39 -15.28
C ASP A 318 20.31 -7.20 -15.22
N ARG A 319 20.42 -8.51 -14.97
CA ARG A 319 19.32 -9.44 -14.70
C ARG A 319 19.37 -10.00 -13.28
N GLN A 320 20.40 -9.66 -12.49
CA GLN A 320 20.52 -10.01 -11.07
C GLN A 320 19.96 -8.86 -10.21
N ILE A 321 19.32 -9.20 -9.09
CA ILE A 321 18.74 -8.22 -8.15
C ILE A 321 17.72 -7.30 -8.85
N ARG A 322 16.56 -7.89 -9.16
CA ARG A 322 15.45 -7.24 -9.86
C ARG A 322 14.62 -6.38 -8.91
N LYS A 323 14.09 -5.27 -9.42
CA LYS A 323 13.18 -4.36 -8.71
C LYS A 323 11.87 -4.22 -9.48
N MET A 324 10.78 -3.92 -8.78
CA MET A 324 9.47 -3.69 -9.41
C MET A 324 9.44 -2.47 -10.35
N THR A 325 10.43 -1.59 -10.27
CA THR A 325 10.62 -0.45 -11.17
C THR A 325 11.30 -0.84 -12.48
N ASP A 326 11.83 -2.05 -12.59
CA ASP A 326 12.55 -2.49 -13.78
C ASP A 326 11.57 -2.81 -14.90
N THR A 327 11.94 -2.44 -16.13
CA THR A 327 11.13 -2.75 -17.30
C THR A 327 11.03 -4.27 -17.48
N PRO A 328 9.82 -4.86 -17.49
CA PRO A 328 9.66 -6.30 -17.72
C PRO A 328 10.29 -6.67 -19.06
N ARG A 329 11.29 -7.53 -19.02
CA ARG A 329 11.95 -8.01 -20.23
C ARG A 329 11.14 -9.17 -20.82
N GLY A 330 11.26 -9.34 -22.13
CA GLY A 330 10.53 -10.36 -22.87
C GLY A 330 10.96 -11.79 -22.52
N ARG A 331 10.53 -12.75 -23.34
CA ARG A 331 10.70 -14.20 -23.14
C ARG A 331 12.18 -14.61 -22.95
N GLY A 332 12.54 -15.16 -21.80
CA GLY A 332 13.87 -15.68 -21.48
C GLY A 332 13.82 -16.79 -20.41
N ILE A 333 14.97 -17.29 -19.95
CA ILE A 333 15.04 -18.12 -18.75
C ILE A 333 14.90 -17.21 -17.52
N ASP A 334 14.06 -17.59 -16.56
CA ASP A 334 13.78 -16.77 -15.37
C ASP A 334 14.94 -16.80 -14.38
N GLY A 335 15.59 -17.96 -14.18
CA GLY A 335 16.74 -18.10 -13.29
C GLY A 335 17.72 -19.20 -13.70
N ILE A 336 19.02 -18.95 -13.49
CA ILE A 336 20.10 -19.93 -13.62
C ILE A 336 20.96 -19.81 -12.38
N TYR A 337 21.15 -20.90 -11.63
CA TYR A 337 21.85 -20.87 -10.36
C TYR A 337 22.90 -21.97 -10.21
N GLU A 338 24.01 -21.63 -9.56
CA GLU A 338 25.01 -22.58 -9.02
C GLU A 338 24.65 -22.90 -7.57
N ASN A 339 24.51 -24.18 -7.24
CA ASN A 339 24.29 -24.61 -5.86
C ASN A 339 25.63 -24.57 -5.11
N THR A 340 25.68 -23.82 -4.01
CA THR A 340 26.89 -23.76 -3.17
C THR A 340 27.14 -25.04 -2.37
N ASN A 341 26.11 -25.90 -2.22
CA ASN A 341 26.16 -27.19 -1.53
C ASN A 341 25.57 -28.32 -2.43
N PRO A 342 26.27 -28.73 -3.51
CA PRO A 342 25.78 -29.75 -4.43
C PRO A 342 25.58 -31.12 -3.74
N PRO A 343 24.64 -31.98 -4.20
CA PRO A 343 23.86 -31.90 -5.45
C PRO A 343 22.46 -31.24 -5.33
N PRO A 344 21.84 -30.79 -6.45
CA PRO A 344 22.41 -30.74 -7.80
C PRO A 344 23.41 -29.57 -7.92
N PRO A 345 24.39 -29.63 -8.84
CA PRO A 345 25.37 -28.56 -8.99
C PRO A 345 24.79 -27.28 -9.60
N TYR A 346 23.79 -27.40 -10.48
CA TYR A 346 23.12 -26.28 -11.11
C TYR A 346 21.62 -26.47 -11.16
N VAL A 347 20.88 -25.37 -11.14
CA VAL A 347 19.41 -25.35 -11.28
C VAL A 347 19.02 -24.27 -12.28
N VAL A 348 18.12 -24.61 -13.19
CA VAL A 348 17.44 -23.68 -14.10
C VAL A 348 15.99 -23.60 -13.67
N THR A 349 15.45 -22.39 -13.54
CA THR A 349 14.09 -22.17 -13.03
C THR A 349 13.19 -21.48 -14.03
N GLU A 350 11.89 -21.77 -13.91
CA GLU A 350 10.80 -21.00 -14.48
C GLU A 350 9.79 -20.71 -13.37
N THR A 351 9.31 -19.47 -13.27
CA THR A 351 8.39 -19.03 -12.23
C THR A 351 7.07 -18.59 -12.82
N LYS A 352 5.96 -19.12 -12.29
CA LYS A 352 4.60 -18.74 -12.69
C LYS A 352 3.82 -18.19 -11.50
N TYR A 353 3.25 -17.01 -11.68
CA TYR A 353 2.33 -16.40 -10.73
C TYR A 353 0.89 -16.89 -10.94
N ARG A 354 0.18 -17.31 -9.88
CA ARG A 354 -1.18 -17.90 -9.90
C ARG A 354 -2.03 -17.48 -8.70
N THR A 355 -3.36 -17.56 -8.82
CA THR A 355 -4.30 -17.14 -7.75
C THR A 355 -5.42 -18.16 -7.46
N ALA A 356 -5.36 -19.37 -8.04
CA ALA A 356 -6.36 -20.42 -7.82
C ALA A 356 -5.75 -21.82 -7.96
N SER A 357 -6.18 -22.74 -7.11
CA SER A 357 -5.66 -24.10 -6.95
C SER A 357 -6.11 -25.04 -8.08
N GLY A 358 -5.15 -25.43 -8.93
CA GLY A 358 -5.08 -26.80 -9.46
C GLY A 358 -5.48 -27.09 -10.91
N LYS A 359 -6.03 -26.17 -11.71
CA LYS A 359 -6.28 -26.39 -13.16
C LYS A 359 -6.08 -25.12 -14.01
N TYR A 360 -5.51 -25.25 -15.21
CA TYR A 360 -5.19 -24.13 -16.11
C TYR A 360 -6.41 -23.73 -16.95
N ILE A 361 -6.78 -22.45 -17.07
CA ILE A 361 -7.79 -21.96 -18.04
C ILE A 361 -7.07 -21.10 -19.09
N ASP A 362 -7.21 -21.44 -20.37
CA ASP A 362 -6.63 -20.68 -21.49
C ASP A 362 -7.56 -19.52 -21.94
N GLY A 363 -7.12 -18.75 -22.94
CA GLY A 363 -7.84 -17.57 -23.44
C GLY A 363 -9.14 -17.88 -24.19
N ASP A 364 -9.52 -19.16 -24.34
CA ASP A 364 -10.81 -19.60 -24.89
C ASP A 364 -11.74 -20.22 -23.83
N GLY A 365 -11.29 -20.33 -22.58
CA GLY A 365 -12.09 -20.81 -21.45
C GLY A 365 -11.99 -22.31 -21.18
N VAL A 366 -11.09 -23.03 -21.85
CA VAL A 366 -10.93 -24.48 -21.69
C VAL A 366 -9.90 -24.82 -20.61
N ALA A 367 -10.27 -25.74 -19.72
CA ALA A 367 -9.38 -26.26 -18.70
C ALA A 367 -8.37 -27.26 -19.30
N ARG A 368 -7.06 -27.06 -19.11
CA ARG A 368 -5.99 -27.98 -19.58
C ARG A 368 -5.04 -28.39 -18.44
N ASP A 369 -4.18 -29.37 -18.72
CA ASP A 369 -3.19 -29.97 -17.80
C ASP A 369 -1.72 -29.57 -18.11
N SER A 370 -1.45 -28.67 -19.08
CA SER A 370 -0.08 -28.28 -19.43
C SER A 370 0.25 -26.81 -19.09
N MET A 371 1.11 -26.59 -18.08
CA MET A 371 1.54 -25.26 -17.63
C MET A 371 2.54 -24.56 -18.58
N LEU A 372 3.24 -25.34 -19.40
CA LEU A 372 4.38 -24.92 -20.22
C LEU A 372 4.03 -25.04 -21.71
N ASN A 373 4.18 -23.94 -22.44
CA ASN A 373 3.79 -23.85 -23.85
C ASN A 373 4.92 -24.26 -24.79
N ASN A 374 4.57 -24.77 -25.97
CA ASN A 374 5.50 -24.89 -27.09
C ASN A 374 5.76 -23.51 -27.69
N THR A 375 7.03 -23.13 -27.75
CA THR A 375 7.45 -21.90 -28.44
C THR A 375 7.48 -22.12 -29.95
N LYS A 376 7.12 -21.09 -30.73
CA LYS A 376 7.06 -21.15 -32.21
C LYS A 376 8.44 -21.20 -32.90
N GLY A 377 9.53 -21.08 -32.13
CA GLY A 377 10.90 -20.96 -32.63
C GLY A 377 11.20 -19.60 -33.29
N SER A 378 12.49 -19.30 -33.44
CA SER A 378 13.05 -18.16 -34.18
C SER A 378 14.46 -18.52 -34.67
N PRO A 379 15.13 -17.73 -35.52
CA PRO A 379 16.50 -18.04 -35.95
C PRO A 379 17.43 -18.24 -34.74
N GLY A 380 18.13 -19.38 -34.68
CA GLY A 380 18.96 -19.78 -33.54
C GLY A 380 18.20 -20.38 -32.34
N MET A 381 16.87 -20.45 -32.40
CA MET A 381 15.99 -20.92 -31.32
C MET A 381 14.97 -21.92 -31.88
N PRO A 382 15.18 -23.24 -31.74
CA PRO A 382 14.22 -24.21 -32.23
C PRO A 382 12.86 -24.06 -31.53
N ALA A 383 11.80 -24.45 -32.24
CA ALA A 383 10.49 -24.63 -31.62
C ALA A 383 10.58 -25.78 -30.61
N ALA A 384 10.35 -25.47 -29.34
CA ALA A 384 10.49 -26.41 -28.23
C ALA A 384 9.54 -26.05 -27.09
N LYS A 385 9.16 -27.06 -26.29
CA LYS A 385 8.39 -26.89 -25.05
C LYS A 385 9.21 -26.10 -24.05
N GLN A 386 8.62 -25.08 -23.43
CA GLN A 386 9.29 -24.32 -22.38
C GLN A 386 9.82 -25.27 -21.29
N MET A 387 11.03 -24.99 -20.80
CA MET A 387 11.80 -25.83 -19.87
C MET A 387 12.28 -27.19 -20.40
N SER A 388 12.08 -27.54 -21.67
CA SER A 388 12.74 -28.73 -22.25
C SER A 388 14.19 -28.45 -22.64
N ASP A 389 15.00 -29.49 -22.87
CA ASP A 389 16.39 -29.32 -23.32
C ASP A 389 16.53 -28.54 -24.62
N GLY A 390 15.63 -28.79 -25.57
CA GLY A 390 15.57 -28.03 -26.82
C GLY A 390 15.27 -26.55 -26.61
N TRP A 391 14.65 -26.18 -25.49
CA TRP A 391 14.35 -24.80 -25.13
C TRP A 391 15.43 -24.15 -24.27
N ILE A 392 15.98 -24.89 -23.28
CA ILE A 392 16.96 -24.39 -22.31
C ILE A 392 18.34 -24.21 -22.93
N ARG A 393 18.88 -25.23 -23.61
CA ARG A 393 20.27 -25.20 -24.11
C ARG A 393 20.61 -23.96 -24.95
N PRO A 394 19.82 -23.59 -25.99
CA PRO A 394 20.13 -22.39 -26.78
C PRO A 394 19.97 -21.09 -25.99
N ARG A 395 19.18 -21.09 -24.89
CA ARG A 395 19.02 -19.93 -24.00
C ARG A 395 20.15 -19.83 -22.98
N LEU A 396 20.70 -20.95 -22.49
CA LEU A 396 21.92 -20.92 -21.69
C LEU A 396 23.07 -20.23 -22.45
N ASP A 397 23.20 -20.52 -23.74
CA ASP A 397 24.22 -19.91 -24.61
C ASP A 397 23.98 -18.42 -24.89
N GLN A 398 22.75 -17.92 -24.70
CA GLN A 398 22.43 -16.48 -24.81
C GLN A 398 22.66 -15.73 -23.50
N GLU A 399 22.38 -16.37 -22.37
CA GLU A 399 22.41 -15.73 -21.05
C GLU A 399 23.78 -15.81 -20.40
N LEU A 400 24.59 -16.82 -20.72
CA LEU A 400 25.87 -17.07 -20.08
C LEU A 400 27.03 -16.92 -21.07
N SER A 401 28.24 -16.69 -20.55
CA SER A 401 29.44 -16.83 -21.36
C SER A 401 29.58 -18.28 -21.87
N LEU A 402 30.22 -18.47 -23.02
CA LEU A 402 30.48 -19.81 -23.60
C LEU A 402 31.11 -20.78 -22.60
N LYS A 403 31.98 -20.28 -21.71
CA LYS A 403 32.64 -21.08 -20.68
C LYS A 403 31.66 -21.53 -19.58
N GLU A 404 30.80 -20.63 -19.12
CA GLU A 404 29.81 -20.90 -18.08
C GLU A 404 28.69 -21.80 -18.59
N SER A 405 28.14 -21.51 -19.78
CA SER A 405 27.14 -22.37 -20.41
C SER A 405 27.66 -23.81 -20.56
N LYS A 406 28.90 -23.97 -21.07
CA LYS A 406 29.53 -25.29 -21.17
C LYS A 406 29.71 -25.96 -19.81
N LYS A 407 30.08 -25.20 -18.76
CA LYS A 407 30.22 -25.72 -17.39
C LYS A 407 28.88 -26.26 -16.88
N VAL A 408 27.80 -25.51 -17.04
CA VAL A 408 26.44 -25.91 -16.64
C VAL A 408 25.98 -27.15 -17.41
N GLN A 409 26.20 -27.19 -18.72
CA GLN A 409 25.79 -28.32 -19.57
C GLN A 409 26.58 -29.60 -19.27
N VAL A 410 27.89 -29.50 -19.01
CA VAL A 410 28.74 -30.67 -18.74
C VAL A 410 28.51 -31.25 -17.34
N ASN A 411 28.38 -30.38 -16.33
CA ASN A 411 28.19 -30.81 -14.95
C ASN A 411 26.73 -31.22 -14.65
N GLY A 412 25.80 -30.90 -15.56
CA GLY A 412 24.39 -31.18 -15.43
C GLY A 412 23.64 -30.14 -14.58
N TYR A 413 22.34 -30.04 -14.80
CA TYR A 413 21.45 -29.13 -14.07
C TYR A 413 20.08 -29.76 -13.86
N GLU A 414 19.40 -29.32 -12.80
CA GLU A 414 17.98 -29.60 -12.60
C GLU A 414 17.10 -28.48 -13.18
N ARG A 415 15.84 -28.82 -13.45
CA ARG A 415 14.84 -27.94 -14.04
C ARG A 415 13.70 -27.80 -13.05
N TRP A 416 13.50 -26.62 -12.49
CA TRP A 416 12.48 -26.41 -11.47
C TRP A 416 11.42 -25.44 -11.95
N LEU A 417 10.17 -25.84 -11.81
CA LEU A 417 9.01 -24.99 -12.03
C LEU A 417 8.50 -24.49 -10.67
N MET A 418 8.56 -23.19 -10.46
CA MET A 418 8.16 -22.53 -9.22
C MET A 418 6.80 -21.87 -9.37
N ILE A 419 5.95 -22.06 -8.37
CA ILE A 419 4.62 -21.43 -8.32
C ILE A 419 4.62 -20.40 -7.22
N VAL A 420 4.43 -19.15 -7.62
CA VAL A 420 4.12 -18.07 -6.71
C VAL A 420 2.61 -17.90 -6.69
N ASP A 421 2.02 -17.91 -5.51
CA ASP A 421 0.60 -17.66 -5.38
C ASP A 421 0.29 -16.24 -4.89
N ASP A 422 -0.98 -15.99 -4.62
CA ASP A 422 -1.46 -14.70 -4.16
C ASP A 422 -1.03 -14.37 -2.71
N SER A 423 -0.44 -15.31 -1.98
CA SER A 423 0.23 -15.06 -0.70
C SER A 423 1.56 -14.32 -0.84
N GLY A 424 2.09 -14.18 -2.06
CA GLY A 424 3.42 -13.58 -2.28
C GLY A 424 4.57 -14.50 -1.86
N LYS A 425 4.32 -15.81 -1.81
CA LYS A 425 5.33 -16.83 -1.53
C LYS A 425 5.43 -17.82 -2.69
N VAL A 426 6.61 -18.42 -2.84
CA VAL A 426 6.74 -19.64 -3.63
C VAL A 426 6.11 -20.78 -2.85
N VAL A 427 4.97 -21.29 -3.32
CA VAL A 427 4.18 -22.31 -2.61
C VAL A 427 4.40 -23.72 -3.14
N ASN A 428 5.03 -23.86 -4.31
CA ASN A 428 5.38 -25.16 -4.86
C ASN A 428 6.61 -25.05 -5.76
N ILE A 429 7.49 -26.06 -5.68
CA ILE A 429 8.63 -26.24 -6.57
C ILE A 429 8.54 -27.65 -7.14
N THR A 430 8.37 -27.77 -8.45
CA THR A 430 8.27 -29.06 -9.13
C THR A 430 9.52 -29.30 -9.97
N LYS A 431 10.20 -30.43 -9.76
CA LYS A 431 11.30 -30.90 -10.61
C LYS A 431 10.76 -31.44 -11.93
N LEU A 432 11.43 -31.10 -13.03
CA LEU A 432 11.09 -31.50 -14.39
C LEU A 432 12.16 -32.38 -15.03
N ASP A 433 11.74 -33.30 -15.90
CA ASP A 433 12.62 -34.07 -16.80
C ASP A 433 13.11 -33.24 -18.01
N GLU A 434 13.94 -33.84 -18.86
CA GLU A 434 14.50 -33.20 -20.07
C GLU A 434 13.44 -32.82 -21.13
N ALA A 435 12.24 -33.40 -21.05
CA ALA A 435 11.08 -33.10 -21.89
C ALA A 435 10.08 -32.14 -21.19
N ALA A 436 10.47 -31.56 -20.06
CA ALA A 436 9.64 -30.69 -19.22
C ALA A 436 8.36 -31.36 -18.70
N ASN A 437 8.42 -32.65 -18.34
CA ASN A 437 7.37 -33.33 -17.60
C ASN A 437 7.69 -33.33 -16.11
N SER A 438 6.66 -33.14 -15.29
CA SER A 438 6.78 -33.14 -13.83
C SER A 438 7.24 -34.51 -13.32
N ILE A 439 8.24 -34.51 -12.45
CA ILE A 439 8.76 -35.71 -11.79
C ILE A 439 8.24 -35.77 -10.35
N ASN A 440 8.66 -34.82 -9.51
CA ASN A 440 8.34 -34.77 -8.09
C ASN A 440 8.47 -33.34 -7.55
N GLU A 441 7.89 -33.11 -6.38
CA GLU A 441 8.07 -31.87 -5.63
C GLU A 441 9.46 -31.80 -4.99
N VAL A 442 9.99 -30.59 -4.90
CA VAL A 442 11.27 -30.24 -4.27
C VAL A 442 10.99 -29.48 -2.97
N ILE A 443 11.64 -29.90 -1.89
CA ILE A 443 11.60 -29.23 -0.59
C ILE A 443 12.99 -28.63 -0.37
N LEU A 444 13.04 -27.31 -0.13
CA LEU A 444 14.27 -26.54 0.10
C LEU A 444 14.56 -26.34 1.59
#